data_AF-W0JPN9-F1
#
_entry.id   AF-W0JPN9-F1
#
_cell.length_a   1.000
_cell.length_b   1.000
_cell.length_c   1.000
_cell.angle_alpha   90.00
_cell.angle_beta   90.00
_cell.angle_gamma   90.00
#
_symmetry.space_group_name_H-M   'P 1'
#
loop_
_entity.id
_entity.type
_entity.pdbx_description
1 polymer ?
#
loop_
_entity_poly.entity_id
_entity_poly.type
_entity_poly.pdbx_seq_one_letter_code
_entity_poly.pdbx_strand_id
1 'polypeptide(L)'
;MYILDSSAFIHDFHTTEQSATIPLVREELEDESAYRYDAMEGSGMHIHIPNEDTTEKVERAARESGDFETLSETDIRLVAASFELDGVLVTDDYAMQNVAEKLNVDVEVIARDGIEEQRDWLFQCQGCGREFDDEKDRCPICGSGLARKNPS
;
A
#
# COMPACT_ATOMS: atom_id res chain seq x y z
N MET A 1 -7.24 -18.80 0.39
CA MET A 1 -8.24 -17.72 0.55
C MET A 1 -7.47 -16.43 0.78
N TYR A 2 -7.88 -15.34 0.14
CA TYR A 2 -7.26 -14.01 0.30
C TYR A 2 -8.04 -13.15 1.26
N ILE A 3 -7.36 -12.48 2.19
CA ILE A 3 -7.96 -11.47 3.07
C ILE A 3 -7.55 -10.10 2.56
N LEU A 4 -8.54 -9.33 2.09
CA LEU A 4 -8.32 -8.10 1.36
C LEU A 4 -8.34 -6.89 2.30
N ASP A 5 -7.21 -6.18 2.35
CA ASP A 5 -7.06 -4.85 2.94
C ASP A 5 -7.67 -3.76 2.03
N SER A 6 -7.87 -2.56 2.57
CA SER A 6 -8.29 -1.36 1.84
C SER A 6 -7.42 -1.11 0.61
N SER A 7 -6.10 -1.31 0.74
CA SER A 7 -5.12 -1.20 -0.35
C SER A 7 -5.48 -2.10 -1.56
N ALA A 8 -6.06 -3.29 -1.33
CA ALA A 8 -6.46 -4.21 -2.39
C ALA A 8 -7.60 -3.64 -3.24
N PHE A 9 -8.55 -2.93 -2.63
CA PHE A 9 -9.66 -2.27 -3.35
C PHE A 9 -9.22 -0.97 -4.02
N ILE A 10 -8.28 -0.23 -3.42
CA ILE A 10 -7.72 0.99 -3.98
C ILE A 10 -6.92 0.69 -5.25
N HIS A 11 -6.15 -0.39 -5.24
CA HIS A 11 -5.27 -0.77 -6.35
C HIS A 11 -5.87 -1.80 -7.31
N ASP A 12 -7.19 -2.00 -7.26
CA ASP A 12 -7.91 -2.87 -8.19
C ASP A 12 -7.34 -4.30 -8.22
N PHE A 13 -7.03 -4.87 -7.05
CA PHE A 13 -6.49 -6.23 -6.95
C PHE A 13 -7.48 -7.25 -7.53
N HIS A 14 -6.98 -8.12 -8.42
CA HIS A 14 -7.79 -9.11 -9.11
C HIS A 14 -7.38 -10.51 -8.70
N THR A 15 -8.35 -11.32 -8.29
CA THR A 15 -8.12 -12.73 -7.95
C THR A 15 -9.31 -13.60 -8.35
N THR A 16 -9.03 -14.85 -8.68
CA THR A 16 -10.05 -15.90 -8.91
C THR A 16 -10.23 -16.82 -7.70
N GLU A 17 -9.36 -16.68 -6.70
CA GLU A 17 -9.44 -17.43 -5.45
C GLU A 17 -10.55 -16.89 -4.55
N GLN A 18 -10.98 -17.69 -3.56
CA GLN A 18 -11.92 -17.21 -2.55
C GLN A 18 -11.31 -16.04 -1.79
N SER A 19 -12.07 -14.96 -1.64
CA SER A 19 -11.68 -13.76 -0.92
C SER A 19 -12.58 -13.49 0.27
N ALA A 20 -12.02 -12.83 1.29
CA ALA A 20 -12.75 -12.30 2.42
C ALA A 20 -12.19 -10.94 2.82
N THR A 21 -12.94 -10.18 3.59
CA THR A 21 -12.50 -8.93 4.23
C THR A 21 -13.31 -8.70 5.51
N ILE A 22 -13.08 -7.59 6.20
CA ILE A 22 -13.81 -7.21 7.41
C ILE A 22 -14.73 -6.01 7.14
N PRO A 23 -15.82 -5.82 7.92
CA PRO A 23 -16.72 -4.69 7.72
C PRO A 23 -16.06 -3.32 7.79
N LEU A 24 -15.04 -3.15 8.65
CA LEU A 24 -14.36 -1.87 8.85
C LEU A 24 -13.65 -1.37 7.59
N VAL A 25 -13.14 -2.26 6.74
CA VAL A 25 -12.51 -1.87 5.47
C VAL A 25 -13.48 -1.07 4.62
N ARG A 26 -14.78 -1.43 4.61
CA ARG A 26 -15.78 -0.68 3.86
C ARG A 26 -15.92 0.78 4.29
N GLU A 27 -15.68 1.06 5.58
CA GLU A 27 -15.79 2.41 6.16
C GLU A 27 -14.61 3.31 5.76
N GLU A 28 -13.47 2.72 5.40
CA GLU A 28 -12.28 3.44 4.93
C GLU A 28 -12.32 3.76 3.43
N LEU A 29 -13.16 3.05 2.67
CA LEU A 29 -13.21 3.15 1.22
C LEU A 29 -14.16 4.25 0.74
N GLU A 30 -13.69 5.02 -0.23
CA GLU A 30 -14.43 6.10 -0.89
C GLU A 30 -14.48 5.90 -2.42
N ASP A 31 -15.44 6.56 -3.07
CA ASP A 31 -15.59 6.61 -4.52
C ASP A 31 -15.48 5.25 -5.23
N GLU A 32 -14.56 5.12 -6.19
CA GLU A 32 -14.37 3.91 -7.00
C GLU A 32 -14.02 2.68 -6.15
N SER A 33 -13.21 2.86 -5.10
CA SER A 33 -12.77 1.75 -4.26
C SER A 33 -13.92 1.16 -3.44
N ALA A 34 -14.87 2.00 -3.01
CA ALA A 34 -16.12 1.57 -2.38
C ALA A 34 -17.01 0.77 -3.35
N TYR A 35 -17.11 1.19 -4.61
CA TYR A 35 -17.86 0.43 -5.62
C TYR A 35 -17.23 -0.93 -5.92
N ARG A 36 -15.89 -1.02 -5.93
CA ARG A 36 -15.17 -2.30 -6.09
C ARG A 36 -15.46 -3.25 -4.92
N TYR A 37 -15.44 -2.75 -3.69
CA TYR A 37 -15.86 -3.53 -2.53
C TYR A 37 -17.29 -4.07 -2.70
N ASP A 38 -18.26 -3.19 -2.99
CA ASP A 38 -19.67 -3.57 -3.08
C ASP A 38 -19.89 -4.61 -4.21
N ALA A 39 -19.13 -4.50 -5.30
CA ALA A 39 -19.14 -5.47 -6.39
C ALA A 39 -18.54 -6.83 -6.01
N MET A 40 -17.42 -6.84 -5.27
CA MET A 40 -16.81 -8.09 -4.78
C MET A 40 -17.71 -8.78 -3.77
N GLU A 41 -18.31 -8.03 -2.84
CA GLU A 41 -19.29 -8.56 -1.87
C GLU A 41 -20.48 -9.18 -2.60
N GLY A 42 -21.05 -8.47 -3.58
CA GLY A 42 -22.14 -9.00 -4.41
C GLY A 42 -21.75 -10.22 -5.27
N SER A 43 -20.45 -10.40 -5.52
CA SER A 43 -19.90 -11.53 -6.29
C SER A 43 -19.48 -12.72 -5.41
N GLY A 44 -19.67 -12.65 -4.10
CA GLY A 44 -19.44 -13.75 -3.17
C GLY A 44 -18.18 -13.64 -2.31
N MET A 45 -17.54 -12.46 -2.23
CA MET A 45 -16.52 -12.19 -1.22
C MET A 45 -17.13 -12.33 0.20
N HIS A 46 -16.42 -13.02 1.08
CA HIS A 46 -16.90 -13.28 2.44
C HIS A 46 -16.61 -12.10 3.38
N ILE A 47 -17.60 -11.68 4.17
CA ILE A 47 -17.39 -10.69 5.23
C ILE A 47 -17.17 -11.44 6.55
N HIS A 48 -15.96 -11.36 7.08
CA HIS A 48 -15.55 -12.02 8.32
C HIS A 48 -15.41 -11.00 9.46
N ILE A 49 -15.79 -11.41 10.66
CA ILE A 49 -15.55 -10.64 11.88
C ILE A 49 -14.70 -11.53 12.78
N PRO A 50 -13.42 -11.19 13.02
CA PRO A 50 -12.57 -12.01 13.87
C PRO A 50 -13.03 -11.98 15.32
N ASN A 51 -12.74 -13.05 16.06
CA ASN A 51 -13.06 -13.11 17.48
C ASN A 51 -12.12 -12.20 18.30
N GLU A 52 -12.60 -11.77 19.47
CA GLU A 52 -11.84 -10.91 20.38
C GLU A 52 -10.55 -11.59 20.87
N ASP A 53 -10.60 -12.88 21.22
CA ASP A 53 -9.41 -13.63 21.66
C ASP A 53 -8.27 -13.62 20.61
N THR A 54 -8.63 -13.70 19.33
CA THR A 54 -7.67 -13.66 18.22
C THR A 54 -7.15 -12.25 18.03
N THR A 55 -8.02 -11.25 18.12
CA THR A 55 -7.65 -9.83 18.06
C THR A 55 -6.62 -9.50 19.16
N GLU A 56 -6.86 -9.91 20.41
CA GLU A 56 -5.91 -9.73 21.51
C GLU A 56 -4.56 -10.42 21.27
N LYS A 57 -4.57 -11.60 20.63
CA LYS A 57 -3.35 -12.31 20.24
C LYS A 57 -2.54 -11.50 19.22
N VAL A 58 -3.20 -10.92 18.22
CA VAL A 58 -2.56 -10.05 17.22
C VAL A 58 -2.00 -8.80 17.88
N GLU A 59 -2.76 -8.14 18.75
CA GLU A 59 -2.25 -6.96 19.47
C GLU A 59 -0.99 -7.27 20.28
N ARG A 60 -0.93 -8.45 20.91
CA ARG A 60 0.26 -8.88 21.65
C ARG A 60 1.46 -9.04 20.71
N ALA A 61 1.26 -9.70 19.56
CA ALA A 61 2.30 -9.85 18.56
C ALA A 61 2.78 -8.48 18.04
N ALA A 62 1.87 -7.54 17.79
CA ALA A 62 2.16 -6.18 17.38
C ALA A 62 2.95 -5.39 18.43
N ARG A 63 2.64 -5.55 19.72
CA ARG A 63 3.40 -4.91 20.80
C ARG A 63 4.82 -5.47 20.90
N GLU A 64 4.98 -6.76 20.66
CA GLU A 64 6.28 -7.40 20.69
C GLU A 64 7.11 -7.16 19.42
N SER A 65 6.50 -6.85 18.27
CA SER A 65 7.21 -6.40 17.06
C SER A 65 7.56 -4.91 17.12
N GLY A 66 6.83 -4.14 17.92
CA GLY A 66 6.99 -2.69 18.08
C GLY A 66 6.09 -1.88 17.15
N ASP A 67 5.22 -2.54 16.38
CA ASP A 67 4.37 -1.91 15.37
C ASP A 67 2.98 -1.51 15.92
N PHE A 68 2.63 -1.89 17.16
CA PHE A 68 1.30 -1.66 17.74
C PHE A 68 0.83 -0.20 17.69
N GLU A 69 1.71 0.79 17.92
CA GLU A 69 1.31 2.20 17.87
C GLU A 69 1.12 2.74 16.43
N THR A 70 1.57 1.99 15.43
CA THR A 70 1.41 2.34 14.01
C THR A 70 0.12 1.76 13.43
N LEU A 71 -0.28 0.58 13.92
CA LEU A 71 -1.45 -0.15 13.43
C LEU A 71 -2.77 0.45 13.94
N SER A 72 -3.72 0.56 13.04
CA SER A 72 -5.11 0.89 13.32
C SER A 72 -5.90 -0.33 13.82
N GLU A 73 -7.12 -0.09 14.29
CA GLU A 73 -8.04 -1.17 14.65
C GLU A 73 -8.38 -2.06 13.44
N THR A 74 -8.55 -1.47 12.26
CA THR A 74 -8.80 -2.18 11.00
C THR A 74 -7.64 -3.14 10.70
N ASP A 75 -6.40 -2.68 10.84
CA ASP A 75 -5.20 -3.46 10.53
C ASP A 75 -5.09 -4.69 11.45
N ILE A 76 -5.27 -4.48 12.76
CA ILE A 76 -5.25 -5.56 13.75
C ILE A 76 -6.32 -6.61 13.44
N ARG A 77 -7.54 -6.16 13.09
CA ARG A 77 -8.63 -7.07 12.76
C ARG A 77 -8.42 -7.79 11.42
N LEU A 78 -7.78 -7.17 10.43
CA LEU A 78 -7.42 -7.83 9.16
C LEU A 78 -6.38 -8.94 9.37
N VAL A 79 -5.35 -8.67 10.16
CA VAL A 79 -4.36 -9.69 10.53
C VAL A 79 -5.02 -10.80 11.35
N ALA A 80 -5.95 -10.45 12.25
CA ALA A 80 -6.71 -11.42 13.03
C ALA A 80 -7.60 -12.30 12.15
N ALA A 81 -8.31 -11.71 11.18
CA ALA A 81 -9.11 -12.44 10.20
C ALA A 81 -8.26 -13.40 9.36
N SER A 82 -7.08 -12.95 8.94
CA SER A 82 -6.11 -13.78 8.22
C SER A 82 -5.62 -14.95 9.04
N PHE A 83 -5.33 -14.72 10.32
CA PHE A 83 -4.94 -15.78 11.24
C PHE A 83 -6.08 -16.78 11.50
N GLU A 84 -7.33 -16.34 11.66
CA GLU A 84 -8.47 -17.25 11.95
C GLU A 84 -8.90 -18.09 10.75
N LEU A 85 -8.80 -17.53 9.55
CA LEU A 85 -9.25 -18.17 8.31
C LEU A 85 -8.14 -18.98 7.63
N ASP A 86 -6.93 -19.05 8.21
CA ASP A 86 -5.72 -19.56 7.56
C ASP A 86 -5.58 -18.96 6.13
N GLY A 87 -5.80 -17.65 6.04
CA GLY A 87 -5.85 -16.88 4.80
C GLY A 87 -4.55 -16.11 4.53
N VAL A 88 -4.32 -15.81 3.26
CA VAL A 88 -3.21 -14.95 2.81
C VAL A 88 -3.67 -13.50 2.92
N LEU A 89 -2.99 -12.71 3.75
CA LEU A 89 -3.25 -11.28 3.88
C LEU A 89 -2.75 -10.56 2.63
N VAL A 90 -3.62 -9.80 1.96
CA VAL A 90 -3.26 -8.95 0.82
C VAL A 90 -3.15 -7.53 1.31
N THR A 91 -1.93 -7.01 1.42
CA THR A 91 -1.67 -5.64 1.92
C THR A 91 -0.34 -5.13 1.38
N ASP A 92 -0.18 -3.81 1.28
CA ASP A 92 1.08 -3.14 0.99
C ASP A 92 1.71 -2.46 2.21
N ASP A 93 1.10 -2.60 3.40
CA ASP A 93 1.60 -2.02 4.65
C ASP A 93 2.68 -2.90 5.32
N TYR A 94 3.81 -2.28 5.66
CA TYR A 94 4.96 -2.97 6.28
C TYR A 94 4.73 -3.34 7.74
N ALA A 95 3.99 -2.53 8.51
CA ALA A 95 3.67 -2.83 9.90
C ALA A 95 2.75 -4.05 9.98
N MET A 96 1.77 -4.16 9.07
CA MET A 96 0.91 -5.34 8.95
C MET A 96 1.73 -6.59 8.57
N GLN A 97 2.65 -6.46 7.61
CA GLN A 97 3.55 -7.54 7.19
C GLN A 97 4.41 -8.07 8.35
N ASN A 98 5.01 -7.18 9.16
CA ASN A 98 5.83 -7.56 10.31
C ASN A 98 5.05 -8.39 11.34
N VAL A 99 3.81 -7.98 11.63
CA VAL A 99 2.96 -8.70 12.59
C VAL A 99 2.46 -10.02 12.01
N ALA A 100 2.10 -10.04 10.73
CA ALA A 100 1.71 -11.25 10.02
C ALA A 100 2.85 -12.29 10.01
N GLU A 101 4.08 -11.89 9.67
CA GLU A 101 5.26 -12.77 9.70
C GLU A 101 5.46 -13.38 11.09
N LYS A 102 5.35 -12.56 12.14
CA LYS A 102 5.48 -13.03 13.53
C LYS A 102 4.42 -14.05 13.93
N LEU A 103 3.23 -13.96 13.35
CA LEU A 103 2.13 -14.88 13.56
C LEU A 103 2.13 -16.07 12.60
N ASN A 104 3.08 -16.14 11.67
CA ASN A 104 3.14 -17.11 10.57
C ASN A 104 1.90 -17.04 9.67
N VAL A 105 1.40 -15.83 9.42
CA VAL A 105 0.36 -15.54 8.42
C VAL A 105 1.05 -15.21 7.10
N ASP A 106 0.65 -15.88 6.03
CA ASP A 106 1.16 -15.62 4.69
C ASP A 106 0.69 -14.23 4.21
N VAL A 107 1.56 -13.51 3.52
CA VAL A 107 1.26 -12.17 2.98
C VAL A 107 1.55 -12.13 1.48
N GLU A 108 0.60 -11.56 0.74
CA GLU A 108 0.76 -11.19 -0.66
C GLU A 108 0.79 -9.66 -0.78
N VAL A 109 1.89 -9.14 -1.30
CA VAL A 109 2.02 -7.70 -1.54
C VAL A 109 1.38 -7.38 -2.88
N ILE A 110 0.54 -6.34 -2.90
CA ILE A 110 -0.08 -5.85 -4.12
C ILE A 110 1.05 -5.38 -5.05
N ALA A 111 1.18 -6.05 -6.19
CA ALA A 111 2.10 -5.63 -7.23
C ALA A 111 1.70 -4.22 -7.68
N ARG A 112 2.40 -3.21 -7.17
CA ARG A 112 2.39 -1.89 -7.80
C ARG A 112 3.04 -2.10 -9.15
N ASP A 113 2.36 -1.75 -10.25
CA ASP A 113 3.08 -1.40 -11.47
C ASP A 113 4.20 -0.45 -11.02
N GLY A 114 5.44 -0.90 -11.16
CA GLY A 114 6.59 -0.14 -10.69
C GLY A 114 6.58 1.26 -11.32
N ILE A 115 7.45 2.14 -10.83
CA ILE A 115 7.66 3.44 -11.49
C ILE A 115 8.00 3.18 -12.97
N GLU A 116 7.04 3.40 -13.88
CA GLU A 116 7.25 3.25 -15.33
C GLU A 116 8.16 4.38 -15.87
N GLU A 117 8.28 5.49 -15.13
CA GLU A 117 9.08 6.66 -15.51
C GLU A 117 10.20 6.97 -14.52
N GLN A 118 11.43 6.54 -14.83
CA GLN A 118 12.60 7.25 -14.35
C GLN A 118 12.70 8.58 -15.10
N ARG A 119 12.39 9.68 -14.43
CA ARG A 119 12.48 11.03 -15.01
C ARG A 119 13.89 11.57 -14.87
N ASP A 120 14.60 11.67 -15.99
CA ASP A 120 15.86 12.42 -16.06
C ASP A 120 15.55 13.92 -16.00
N TRP A 121 16.09 14.60 -14.97
CA TRP A 121 15.89 16.03 -14.80
C TRP A 121 16.92 16.81 -15.61
N LEU A 122 16.46 17.64 -16.53
CA LEU A 122 17.33 18.56 -17.27
C LEU A 122 17.40 19.93 -16.57
N PHE A 123 18.57 20.54 -16.60
CA PHE A 123 18.83 21.88 -16.09
C PHE A 123 19.03 22.86 -17.25
N GLN A 124 18.23 23.92 -17.32
CA GLN A 124 18.32 24.94 -18.35
C GLN A 124 18.98 26.23 -17.84
N CYS A 125 19.99 26.69 -18.57
CA CYS A 125 20.65 27.96 -18.30
C CYS A 125 19.71 29.15 -18.54
N GLN A 126 19.56 30.00 -17.52
CA GLN A 126 18.69 31.19 -17.57
C GLN A 126 19.21 32.32 -18.49
N GLY A 127 20.50 32.30 -18.85
CA GLY A 127 21.11 33.27 -19.77
C GLY A 127 21.03 32.85 -21.24
N CYS A 128 21.73 31.75 -21.59
CA CYS A 128 21.87 31.30 -22.98
C CYS A 128 20.87 30.19 -23.40
N GLY A 129 20.03 29.69 -22.50
CA GLY A 129 19.00 28.70 -22.80
C GLY A 129 19.48 27.26 -23.01
N ARG A 130 20.77 26.97 -22.89
CA ARG A 130 21.33 25.62 -23.03
C ARG A 130 20.92 24.69 -21.91
N GLU A 131 20.80 23.41 -22.24
CA GLU A 131 20.37 22.35 -21.34
C GLU A 131 21.55 21.46 -20.93
N PHE A 132 21.49 20.96 -19.71
CA PHE A 132 22.48 20.09 -19.09
C PHE A 132 21.75 18.98 -18.33
N ASP A 133 22.34 17.80 -18.34
CA ASP A 133 21.91 16.59 -17.61
C ASP A 133 22.38 16.57 -16.15
N ASP A 134 23.43 17.33 -15.82
CA ASP A 134 23.93 17.47 -14.44
C ASP A 134 23.56 18.82 -13.81
N GLU A 135 23.36 18.81 -12.49
CA GLU A 135 23.27 20.03 -11.68
C GLU A 135 24.64 20.73 -11.61
N LYS A 136 24.71 21.98 -12.04
CA LYS A 136 25.90 22.84 -11.93
C LYS A 136 25.51 24.20 -11.40
N ASP A 137 26.34 24.77 -10.53
CA ASP A 137 26.11 26.10 -9.96
C ASP A 137 26.02 27.20 -11.03
N ARG A 138 26.78 27.05 -12.13
CA ARG A 138 26.86 28.02 -13.22
C ARG A 138 27.01 27.36 -14.58
N CYS A 139 26.42 28.00 -15.58
CA CYS A 139 26.58 27.62 -16.97
C CYS A 139 28.06 27.75 -17.40
N PRO A 140 28.70 26.69 -17.90
CA PRO A 140 30.09 26.75 -18.36
C PRO A 140 30.30 27.60 -19.62
N ILE A 141 29.21 27.98 -20.30
CA ILE A 141 29.25 28.74 -21.55
C ILE A 141 29.11 30.25 -21.30
N CYS A 142 28.17 30.67 -20.44
CA CYS A 142 27.87 32.09 -20.22
C CYS A 142 27.91 32.54 -18.74
N GLY A 143 28.18 31.64 -17.80
CA GLY A 143 28.33 31.95 -16.37
C GLY A 143 27.03 32.25 -15.60
N SER A 144 25.88 32.25 -16.28
CA SER A 144 24.55 32.42 -15.67
C SER A 144 24.11 31.19 -14.86
N GLY A 145 23.16 31.35 -13.94
CA GLY A 145 22.61 30.23 -13.17
C GLY A 145 21.81 29.25 -14.02
N LEU A 146 21.78 27.99 -13.58
CA LEU A 146 20.92 26.94 -14.14
C LEU A 146 19.63 26.85 -13.32
N ALA A 147 18.51 26.54 -13.97
CA ALA A 147 17.26 26.22 -13.29
C ALA A 147 16.75 24.85 -13.75
N ARG A 148 16.13 24.10 -12.84
CA ARG A 148 15.53 22.81 -13.14
C ARG A 148 14.38 23.00 -14.13
N LYS A 149 14.44 22.31 -15.26
CA LYS A 149 13.36 22.26 -16.23
C LYS A 149 12.45 21.09 -15.89
N ASN A 150 11.13 21.30 -15.90
CA ASN A 150 10.21 20.18 -15.78
C ASN A 150 10.44 19.24 -16.97
N PRO A 151 10.69 17.94 -16.73
CA PRO A 151 10.68 16.96 -17.80
C PRO A 151 9.29 16.99 -18.45
N SER A 152 9.28 17.03 -19.78
CA SER A 152 8.04 16.95 -20.58
C SER A 152 7.60 15.51 -20.68
#